data_AF-A0A961DZD0-F1
#
_entry.id   AF-A0A961DZD0-F1
#
_cell.length_a   1.000
_cell.length_b   1.000
_cell.length_c   1.000
_cell.angle_alpha   90.00
_cell.angle_beta   90.00
_cell.angle_gamma   90.00
#
_symmetry.space_group_name_H-M   'P 1'
#
loop_
_entity.id
_entity.type
_entity.pdbx_description
1 polymer ?
#
loop_
_entity_poly.entity_id
_entity_poly.type
_entity_poly.pdbx_seq_one_letter_code
_entity_poly.pdbx_strand_id
1 'polypeptide(L)'
;MKLVPAVTALVISGMAWVPLARADEDTEPPYVERVAWVSYNGLPTLRVYPSEAGRELAGELGKTPAQTDEAWGEVLALAPDADTPGMRSQFLCHWRFAEFAKPGKTSWDLEPWRPTVDENTMLLAGCNPGGPEKG
;
A
#
# COMPACT_ATOMS: atom_id res chain seq x y z
N MET A 1 -51.07 14.61 58.87
CA MET A 1 -51.59 14.40 57.49
C MET A 1 -50.49 14.88 56.54
N LYS A 2 -49.57 14.00 56.16
CA LYS A 2 -49.41 13.43 54.80
C LYS A 2 -49.56 14.47 53.68
N LEU A 3 -48.46 14.83 53.00
CA LEU A 3 -48.14 14.35 51.64
C LEU A 3 -46.74 14.86 51.22
N VAL A 4 -45.95 13.96 50.64
CA VAL A 4 -44.66 14.20 49.97
C VAL A 4 -44.94 14.49 48.48
N PRO A 5 -44.32 15.49 47.83
CA PRO A 5 -44.29 15.56 46.38
C PRO A 5 -43.00 14.97 45.80
N ALA A 6 -43.18 14.38 44.63
CA ALA A 6 -42.30 13.47 43.93
C ALA A 6 -40.95 14.07 43.47
N VAL A 7 -39.94 13.22 43.50
CA VAL A 7 -38.69 13.36 42.74
C VAL A 7 -39.04 13.39 41.25
N THR A 8 -38.70 14.48 40.57
CA THR A 8 -38.71 14.52 39.10
C THR A 8 -37.26 14.44 38.65
N ALA A 9 -36.83 13.25 38.21
CA ALA A 9 -35.55 13.07 37.56
C ALA A 9 -35.63 13.69 36.16
N LEU A 10 -34.86 14.74 35.91
CA LEU A 10 -34.71 15.30 34.56
C LEU A 10 -33.76 14.40 33.76
N VAL A 11 -34.28 13.91 32.64
CA VAL A 11 -33.64 12.97 31.73
C VAL A 11 -32.39 13.60 31.10
N ILE A 12 -31.29 12.86 31.14
CA ILE A 12 -30.01 13.19 30.49
C ILE A 12 -30.23 13.06 28.98
N SER A 13 -30.30 14.18 28.26
CA SER A 13 -30.27 14.15 26.79
C SER A 13 -28.81 14.12 26.35
N GLY A 14 -28.27 12.92 26.13
CA GLY A 14 -26.92 12.73 25.62
C GLY A 14 -26.78 13.32 24.23
N MET A 15 -25.89 14.32 24.06
CA MET A 15 -25.31 14.59 22.76
C MET A 15 -24.50 13.35 22.38
N ALA A 16 -25.03 12.51 21.49
CA ALA A 16 -24.24 11.47 20.85
C ALA A 16 -23.20 12.17 19.98
N TRP A 17 -21.96 12.21 20.46
CA TRP A 17 -20.80 12.44 19.60
C TRP A 17 -20.70 11.20 18.71
N VAL A 18 -21.31 11.26 17.53
CA VAL A 18 -20.98 10.34 16.45
C VAL A 18 -19.58 10.74 15.99
N PRO A 19 -18.53 9.92 16.21
CA PRO A 19 -17.28 10.17 15.53
C PRO A 19 -17.56 10.09 14.03
N LEU A 20 -17.25 11.16 13.29
CA LEU A 20 -17.08 11.04 11.85
C LEU A 20 -15.95 10.03 11.64
N ALA A 21 -16.27 8.88 11.02
CA ALA A 21 -15.25 7.95 10.58
C ALA A 21 -14.31 8.71 9.63
N ARG A 22 -13.02 8.86 10.01
CA ARG A 22 -12.00 9.55 9.21
C ARG A 22 -11.34 8.61 8.19
N ALA A 23 -12.08 7.63 7.66
CA ALA A 23 -11.50 6.60 6.79
C ALA A 23 -10.79 7.16 5.55
N ASP A 24 -11.08 8.40 5.14
CA ASP A 24 -10.47 9.03 3.97
C ASP A 24 -9.12 9.72 4.23
N GLU A 25 -8.78 10.11 5.47
CA GLU A 25 -7.50 10.82 5.75
C GLU A 25 -6.29 9.87 5.86
N ASP A 26 -6.51 8.60 6.21
CA ASP A 26 -5.43 7.63 6.44
C ASP A 26 -4.91 6.98 5.13
N THR A 27 -5.60 7.18 4.00
CA THR A 27 -5.24 6.65 2.66
C THR A 27 -4.70 7.72 1.70
N GLU A 28 -4.35 8.90 2.22
CA GLU A 28 -3.66 9.92 1.42
C GLU A 28 -2.16 9.58 1.24
N PRO A 29 -1.52 10.04 0.15
CA PRO A 29 -0.08 9.94 -0.04
C PRO A 29 0.73 10.56 1.12
N PRO A 30 1.97 10.10 1.37
CA PRO A 30 2.75 9.23 0.50
C PRO A 30 2.39 7.74 0.64
N TYR A 31 2.32 7.03 -0.47
CA TYR A 31 2.15 5.58 -0.55
C TYR A 31 3.46 4.80 -0.41
N VAL A 32 4.59 5.44 -0.66
CA VAL A 32 5.94 4.88 -0.56
C VAL A 32 6.70 5.64 0.53
N GLU A 33 7.02 4.95 1.63
CA GLU A 33 7.77 5.53 2.74
C GLU A 33 9.23 5.78 2.34
N ARG A 34 9.85 4.78 1.68
CA ARG A 34 11.24 4.87 1.22
C ARG A 34 11.55 3.84 0.15
N VAL A 35 12.68 4.05 -0.53
CA VAL A 35 13.30 3.06 -1.40
C VAL A 35 14.75 2.85 -1.02
N ALA A 36 15.32 1.69 -1.34
CA ALA A 36 16.74 1.42 -1.15
C ALA A 36 17.28 0.50 -2.24
N TRP A 37 18.30 0.96 -2.97
CA TRP A 37 19.10 0.10 -3.81
C TRP A 37 19.95 -0.83 -2.93
N VAL A 38 19.83 -2.13 -3.18
CA VAL A 38 20.65 -3.18 -2.56
C VAL A 38 21.26 -4.05 -3.66
N SER A 39 22.24 -4.88 -3.28
CA SER A 39 22.76 -5.91 -4.17
C SER A 39 22.33 -7.29 -3.67
N TYR A 40 21.83 -8.12 -4.57
CA TYR A 40 21.58 -9.54 -4.31
C TYR A 40 22.32 -10.37 -5.35
N ASN A 41 23.23 -11.24 -4.89
CA ASN A 41 24.13 -12.01 -5.75
C ASN A 41 24.89 -11.14 -6.78
N GLY A 42 25.27 -9.92 -6.39
CA GLY A 42 25.99 -8.98 -7.28
C GLY A 42 25.10 -8.23 -8.27
N LEU A 43 23.79 -8.47 -8.27
CA LEU A 43 22.83 -7.81 -9.14
C LEU A 43 22.08 -6.70 -8.38
N PRO A 44 21.80 -5.55 -9.00
CA PRO A 44 21.06 -4.46 -8.35
C PRO A 44 19.60 -4.85 -8.14
N THR A 45 19.06 -4.50 -6.98
CA THR A 45 17.64 -4.65 -6.64
C THR A 45 17.18 -3.40 -5.91
N LEU A 46 16.10 -2.77 -6.37
CA LEU A 46 15.45 -1.68 -5.64
C LEU A 46 14.42 -2.27 -4.69
N ARG A 47 14.58 -2.05 -3.38
CA ARG A 47 13.54 -2.34 -2.40
C ARG A 47 12.62 -1.15 -2.25
N VAL A 48 11.34 -1.35 -2.50
CA VAL A 48 10.27 -0.37 -2.25
C VAL A 48 9.60 -0.72 -0.92
N TYR A 49 9.56 0.23 0.00
CA TYR A 49 8.93 0.08 1.31
C TYR A 49 7.63 0.90 1.31
N PRO A 50 6.46 0.25 1.27
CA PRO A 50 5.19 0.98 1.30
C PRO A 50 4.96 1.56 2.70
N SER A 51 4.37 2.77 2.74
CA SER A 51 3.87 3.39 3.96
C SER A 51 2.65 2.62 4.50
N GLU A 52 2.10 3.03 5.65
CA GLU A 52 0.84 2.48 6.17
C GLU A 52 -0.32 2.75 5.19
N ALA A 53 -0.49 3.99 4.74
CA ALA A 53 -1.48 4.38 3.73
C ALA A 53 -1.31 3.57 2.42
N GLY A 54 -0.06 3.38 1.98
CA GLY A 54 0.25 2.58 0.80
C GLY A 54 -0.13 1.11 0.95
N ARG A 55 0.04 0.52 2.14
CA ARG A 55 -0.37 -0.86 2.42
C ARG A 55 -1.87 -1.02 2.45
N GLU A 56 -2.57 -0.11 3.12
CA GLU A 56 -4.03 -0.12 3.17
C GLU A 56 -4.60 -0.06 1.76
N LEU A 57 -4.16 0.93 0.96
CA LEU A 57 -4.61 1.08 -0.40
C LEU A 57 -4.21 -0.12 -1.30
N ALA A 58 -2.98 -0.63 -1.18
CA ALA A 58 -2.54 -1.82 -1.89
C ALA A 58 -3.39 -3.07 -1.58
N GLY A 59 -3.99 -3.14 -0.38
CA GLY A 59 -4.94 -4.17 0.06
C GLY A 59 -6.35 -4.06 -0.52
N GLU A 60 -6.69 -2.98 -1.24
CA GLU A 60 -8.04 -2.78 -1.80
C GLU A 60 -8.18 -3.26 -3.26
N LEU A 61 -9.38 -3.61 -3.72
CA LEU A 61 -9.61 -3.88 -5.15
C LEU A 61 -9.93 -2.61 -5.96
N GLY A 62 -10.35 -1.53 -5.30
CA GLY A 62 -10.93 -0.32 -5.90
C GLY A 62 -9.93 0.78 -6.28
N LYS A 63 -8.62 0.49 -6.29
CA LYS A 63 -7.58 1.48 -6.60
C LYS A 63 -7.78 2.15 -7.95
N THR A 64 -7.75 3.47 -7.96
CA THR A 64 -7.84 4.25 -9.19
C THR A 64 -6.51 4.24 -9.98
N PRO A 65 -6.55 4.51 -11.29
CA PRO A 65 -5.33 4.75 -12.07
C PRO A 65 -4.49 5.89 -11.50
N ALA A 66 -5.12 6.97 -11.04
CA ALA A 66 -4.42 8.14 -10.48
C ALA A 66 -3.61 7.78 -9.23
N GLN A 67 -4.18 7.01 -8.29
CA GLN A 67 -3.45 6.51 -7.12
C GLN A 67 -2.29 5.59 -7.50
N THR A 68 -2.47 4.78 -8.54
CA THR A 68 -1.43 3.88 -9.03
C THR A 68 -0.27 4.66 -9.67
N ASP A 69 -0.59 5.70 -10.46
CA ASP A 69 0.41 6.56 -11.07
C ASP A 69 1.12 7.44 -10.02
N GLU A 70 0.41 7.91 -8.99
CA GLU A 70 1.00 8.62 -7.84
C GLU A 70 2.03 7.73 -7.12
N ALA A 71 1.65 6.50 -6.76
CA ALA A 71 2.55 5.58 -6.06
C ALA A 71 3.80 5.25 -6.88
N TRP A 72 3.68 5.10 -8.21
CA TRP A 72 4.85 4.94 -9.08
C TRP A 72 5.68 6.22 -9.18
N GLY A 73 5.02 7.39 -9.24
CA GLY A 73 5.67 8.70 -9.23
C GLY A 73 6.51 8.91 -7.97
N GLU A 74 6.03 8.50 -6.81
CA GLU A 74 6.78 8.54 -5.55
C GLU A 74 8.03 7.65 -5.58
N VAL A 75 7.95 6.45 -6.17
CA VAL A 75 9.14 5.60 -6.38
C VAL A 75 10.18 6.34 -7.21
N LEU A 76 9.78 6.99 -8.31
CA LEU A 76 10.70 7.73 -9.18
C LEU A 76 11.23 9.02 -8.54
N ALA A 77 10.46 9.67 -7.68
CA ALA A 77 10.92 10.82 -6.91
C ALA A 77 12.05 10.41 -5.93
N LEU A 78 11.96 9.21 -5.35
CA LEU A 78 12.94 8.67 -4.41
C LEU A 78 14.13 7.95 -5.09
N ALA A 79 13.91 7.33 -6.26
CA ALA A 79 14.92 6.66 -7.08
C ALA A 79 14.72 6.99 -8.58
N PRO A 80 15.22 8.14 -9.05
CA PRO A 80 15.02 8.59 -10.44
C PRO A 80 15.58 7.65 -11.50
N ASP A 81 16.55 6.81 -11.13
CA ASP A 81 17.18 5.82 -11.99
C ASP A 81 16.41 4.49 -12.08
N ALA A 82 15.27 4.37 -11.37
CA ALA A 82 14.43 3.17 -11.39
C ALA A 82 13.56 3.02 -12.66
N ASP A 83 13.47 4.04 -13.52
CA ASP A 83 12.69 4.01 -14.76
C ASP A 83 13.41 3.26 -15.89
N THR A 84 13.72 1.98 -15.64
CA THR A 84 14.30 1.07 -16.62
C THR A 84 13.25 0.06 -17.11
N PRO A 85 13.44 -0.58 -18.29
CA PRO A 85 12.51 -1.57 -18.80
C PRO A 85 12.11 -2.63 -17.75
N GLY A 86 10.81 -2.85 -17.60
CA GLY A 86 10.24 -3.85 -16.69
C GLY A 86 10.06 -3.42 -15.23
N MET A 87 10.71 -2.36 -14.74
CA MET A 87 10.61 -1.94 -13.34
C MET A 87 9.19 -1.49 -12.96
N ARG A 88 8.56 -0.63 -13.77
CA ARG A 88 7.16 -0.23 -13.55
C ARG A 88 6.21 -1.43 -13.54
N SER A 89 6.39 -2.39 -14.46
CA SER A 89 5.54 -3.57 -14.53
C SER A 89 5.69 -4.47 -13.30
N GLN A 90 6.90 -4.65 -12.77
CA GLN A 90 7.15 -5.34 -11.51
C GLN A 90 6.46 -4.60 -10.34
N PHE A 91 6.60 -3.28 -10.28
CA PHE A 91 5.94 -2.45 -9.26
C PHE A 91 4.42 -2.58 -9.31
N LEU A 92 3.82 -2.45 -10.50
CA LEU A 92 2.38 -2.58 -10.66
C LEU A 92 1.87 -3.96 -10.23
N CYS A 93 2.63 -5.02 -10.50
CA CYS A 93 2.28 -6.36 -10.02
C CYS A 93 2.31 -6.42 -8.49
N HIS A 94 3.37 -5.89 -7.85
CA HIS A 94 3.45 -5.83 -6.39
C HIS A 94 2.35 -4.98 -5.76
N TRP A 95 2.15 -3.76 -6.25
CA TRP A 95 1.12 -2.82 -5.83
C TRP A 95 -0.30 -3.39 -5.89
N ARG A 96 -0.58 -4.25 -6.89
CA ARG A 96 -1.89 -4.87 -7.08
C ARG A 96 -2.08 -6.15 -6.26
N PHE A 97 -1.03 -6.93 -6.02
CA PHE A 97 -1.19 -8.32 -5.59
C PHE A 97 -0.40 -8.72 -4.34
N ALA A 98 0.63 -7.96 -3.95
CA ALA A 98 1.51 -8.37 -2.85
C ALA A 98 0.77 -8.51 -1.52
N GLU A 99 -0.09 -7.55 -1.16
CA GLU A 99 -0.86 -7.58 0.08
C GLU A 99 -1.96 -8.67 0.08
N PHE A 100 -2.39 -9.15 -1.09
CA PHE A 100 -3.32 -10.29 -1.19
C PHE A 100 -2.60 -11.64 -1.11
N ALA A 101 -1.45 -11.76 -1.77
CA ALA A 101 -0.72 -13.02 -1.89
C ALA A 101 0.14 -13.33 -0.65
N LYS A 102 0.83 -12.32 -0.11
CA LYS A 102 1.69 -12.42 1.09
C LYS A 102 1.62 -11.09 1.86
N PRO A 103 0.56 -10.87 2.66
CA PRO A 103 0.36 -9.64 3.40
C PRO A 103 1.55 -9.29 4.30
N GLY A 104 1.85 -7.99 4.44
CA GLY A 104 2.83 -7.50 5.41
C GLY A 104 4.30 -7.73 5.06
N LYS A 105 4.64 -8.07 3.80
CA LYS A 105 6.04 -8.09 3.35
C LYS A 105 6.67 -6.72 3.61
N THR A 106 7.85 -6.71 4.24
CA THR A 106 8.56 -5.46 4.59
C THR A 106 8.85 -4.60 3.37
N SER A 107 9.26 -5.21 2.26
CA SER A 107 9.51 -4.53 0.98
C SER A 107 9.06 -5.36 -0.22
N TRP A 108 8.93 -4.67 -1.35
CA TRP A 108 8.80 -5.25 -2.68
C TRP A 108 10.10 -5.02 -3.44
N ASP A 109 10.65 -6.08 -4.04
CA ASP A 109 11.92 -6.01 -4.77
C ASP A 109 11.59 -5.73 -6.25
N LEU A 110 12.21 -4.70 -6.83
CA LEU A 110 12.19 -4.43 -8.27
C LEU A 110 13.59 -4.63 -8.83
N GLU A 111 13.70 -5.44 -9.87
CA GLU A 111 14.98 -5.99 -10.30
C GLU A 111 15.21 -5.69 -11.78
N PRO A 112 16.02 -4.66 -12.13
CA PRO A 112 16.15 -4.18 -13.50
C PRO A 112 16.86 -5.17 -14.44
N TRP A 113 17.49 -6.21 -13.89
CA TRP A 113 18.12 -7.29 -14.64
C TRP A 113 17.16 -8.43 -15.02
N ARG A 114 15.92 -8.41 -14.51
CA ARG A 114 14.87 -9.36 -14.88
C ARG A 114 14.41 -9.09 -16.32
N PRO A 115 13.99 -10.12 -17.08
CA PRO A 115 13.44 -9.92 -18.41
C PRO A 115 12.17 -9.07 -18.37
N THR A 116 12.01 -8.17 -19.34
CA THR A 116 10.71 -7.53 -19.58
C THR A 116 9.77 -8.53 -20.23
N VAL A 117 8.61 -8.75 -19.62
CA VAL A 117 7.60 -9.72 -20.04
C VAL A 117 6.22 -9.06 -20.05
N ASP A 118 5.23 -9.73 -20.65
CA ASP A 118 3.83 -9.29 -20.59
C ASP A 118 3.25 -9.46 -19.16
N GLU A 119 2.12 -8.78 -18.90
CA GLU A 119 1.49 -8.73 -17.58
C GLU A 119 1.10 -10.11 -17.02
N ASN A 120 0.64 -11.03 -17.88
CA ASN A 120 0.25 -12.37 -17.43
C ASN A 120 1.48 -13.16 -17.00
N THR A 121 2.54 -13.12 -17.80
CA THR A 121 3.83 -13.75 -17.43
C THR A 121 4.41 -13.14 -16.14
N MET A 122 4.30 -11.82 -15.96
CA MET A 122 4.74 -11.12 -14.74
C MET A 122 4.00 -11.65 -13.50
N LEU A 123 2.67 -11.77 -13.58
CA LEU A 123 1.83 -12.26 -12.50
C LEU A 123 2.11 -13.74 -12.18
N LEU A 124 2.17 -14.59 -13.21
CA LEU A 124 2.43 -16.02 -13.04
C LEU A 124 3.82 -16.30 -12.45
N ALA A 125 4.77 -15.39 -12.66
CA ALA A 125 6.11 -15.48 -12.08
C ALA A 125 6.22 -14.94 -10.65
N GLY A 126 5.14 -14.41 -10.05
CA GLY A 126 5.19 -13.86 -8.69
C GLY A 126 5.71 -12.43 -8.60
N CYS A 127 5.59 -11.67 -9.69
CA CYS A 127 6.04 -10.29 -9.86
C CYS A 127 7.56 -10.08 -10.10
N ASN A 128 8.43 -11.10 -9.98
CA ASN A 128 9.83 -11.02 -10.44
C ASN A 128 10.19 -12.15 -11.44
N PRO A 129 10.06 -11.92 -12.77
CA PRO A 129 10.16 -12.96 -13.79
C PRO A 129 11.57 -13.50 -14.03
N GLY A 130 11.73 -14.69 -14.64
CA GLY A 130 13.05 -15.15 -15.10
C GLY A 130 13.96 -15.83 -14.06
N GLY A 131 13.40 -16.31 -12.95
CA GLY A 131 14.14 -17.12 -11.97
C GLY A 131 13.40 -17.25 -10.65
N PRO A 132 13.82 -18.17 -9.75
CA PRO A 132 13.17 -18.34 -8.46
C PRO A 132 13.16 -17.02 -7.67
N GLU A 133 12.04 -16.75 -7.01
CA GLU A 133 11.93 -15.67 -6.04
C GLU A 133 12.95 -15.85 -4.91
N LYS A 134 13.40 -14.74 -4.33
CA LYS A 134 14.18 -14.80 -3.09
C LYS A 134 13.24 -15.34 -2.00
N GLY A 135 13.67 -16.42 -1.34
CA GLY A 135 12.93 -17.08 -0.26
C GLY A 135 12.71 -16.18 0.95
#